data_AF-K2G9Q6-F1
#
_entry.id   AF-K2G9Q6-F1
#
_cell.length_a   1.000
_cell.length_b   1.000
_cell.length_c   1.000
_cell.angle_alpha   90.00
_cell.angle_beta   90.00
_cell.angle_gamma   90.00
#
_symmetry.space_group_name_H-M   'P 1'
#
loop_
_entity.id
_entity.type
_entity.pdbx_description
1 polymer ?
#
loop_
_entity_poly.entity_id
_entity_poly.type
_entity_poly.pdbx_seq_one_letter_code
_entity_poly.pdbx_strand_id
1 'polypeptide(L)' 'MKNNIFCSEWWILISPYIAVSILSETVKNEVNKQAIAILQEQIDFADKESAKWTDLRLVFVPLEVCKMLLPEKMKNI' A
#
# COMPACT_ATOMS: atom_id res chain seq x y z
N MET A 1 13.91 4.41 12.85
CA MET A 1 13.20 3.22 12.32
C MET A 1 13.44 3.21 10.81
N LYS A 2 14.11 2.19 10.27
CA LYS A 2 14.42 2.10 8.84
C LYS A 2 13.11 1.83 8.08
N ASN A 3 12.90 2.49 6.94
CA ASN A 3 11.71 2.34 6.10
C ASN A 3 11.61 0.89 5.61
N ASN A 4 10.63 0.13 6.11
CA ASN A 4 10.34 -1.24 5.71
C ASN A 4 9.54 -1.24 4.39
N ILE A 5 10.17 -0.79 3.30
CA ILE A 5 9.62 -0.91 1.96
C ILE A 5 10.47 -1.94 1.22
N PHE A 6 9.88 -3.11 0.97
CA PHE A 6 10.49 -4.13 0.12
C PHE A 6 9.80 -4.10 -1.23
N CYS A 7 10.55 -3.74 -2.28
CA CYS A 7 10.04 -3.66 -3.65
C CYS A 7 10.51 -4.89 -4.43
N SER A 8 9.59 -5.51 -5.15
CA SER A 8 9.86 -6.50 -6.19
C SER A 8 9.40 -5.93 -7.54
N GLU A 9 9.57 -6.69 -8.62
CA GLU A 9 9.09 -6.31 -9.95
C GLU A 9 7.56 -6.10 -10.01
N TRP A 10 6.81 -6.72 -9.10
CA TRP A 10 5.34 -6.79 -9.16
C TRP A 10 4.64 -6.23 -7.92
N TRP A 11 5.30 -6.25 -6.76
CA TRP A 11 4.68 -5.93 -5.47
C TRP A 11 5.59 -5.08 -4.61
N ILE A 12 4.98 -4.23 -3.80
CA ILE A 12 5.60 -3.52 -2.70
C ILE A 12 4.99 -4.01 -1.40
N LEU A 13 5.85 -4.40 -0.47
CA LEU A 13 5.46 -4.63 0.91
C LEU A 13 5.65 -3.34 1.69
N ILE A 14 4.57 -2.86 2.29
CA ILE A 14 4.56 -1.68 3.15
C ILE A 14 3.93 -1.99 4.50
N SER A 15 4.21 -1.15 5.49
CA SER A 15 3.48 -1.22 6.75
C SER A 15 2.03 -0.72 6.57
N PRO A 16 1.08 -1.18 7.40
CA PRO A 16 -0.32 -0.73 7.35
C PRO A 16 -0.45 0.77 7.56
N TYR A 17 0.39 1.35 8.43
CA TYR A 17 0.43 2.80 8.63
C TYR A 17 0.75 3.56 7.34
N ILE A 18 1.74 3.10 6.57
CA ILE A 18 2.09 3.70 5.28
C ILE A 18 0.91 3.55 4.31
N ALA A 19 0.30 2.36 4.24
CA ALA A 19 -0.84 2.10 3.35
C ALA A 19 -2.03 3.04 3.63
N VAL A 20 -2.40 3.22 4.90
CA VAL A 20 -3.48 4.12 5.33
C VAL A 20 -3.14 5.59 5.03
N SER A 21 -1.87 5.98 5.21
CA SER A 21 -1.42 7.33 4.87
C SER A 21 -1.56 7.61 3.37
N ILE A 22 -1.16 6.66 2.51
CA ILE A 22 -1.29 6.77 1.05
C ILE A 22 -2.75 6.90 0.65
N LEU A 23 -3.61 6.04 1.20
CA LEU A 23 -5.04 6.05 0.94
C LEU A 23 -5.67 7.40 1.33
N SER A 24 -5.34 7.92 2.52
CA SER A 24 -5.86 9.20 3.02
C SER A 24 -5.41 10.41 2.19
N GLU A 25 -4.21 10.35 1.62
CA GLU A 25 -3.66 11.39 0.74
C GLU A 25 -4.34 11.35 -0.65
N THR A 26 -4.56 10.16 -1.21
CA THR A 26 -5.14 9.98 -2.55
C THR A 26 -6.65 10.15 -2.63
N VAL A 27 -7.40 9.75 -1.60
CA VAL A 27 -8.86 9.97 -1.54
C VAL A 27 -9.21 11.46 -1.63
N LYS A 28 -8.39 12.34 -1.04
CA LYS A 28 -8.58 13.81 -1.10
C LYS A 28 -8.42 14.38 -2.51
N ASN A 29 -7.64 13.72 -3.36
CA ASN A 29 -7.35 14.18 -4.71
C ASN A 29 -8.30 13.58 -5.76
N GLU A 30 -9.20 12.64 -5.37
CA GLU A 30 -10.08 11.85 -6.26
C GLU A 30 -9.36 11.15 -7.43
N VAL A 31 -8.04 10.97 -7.32
CA VAL A 31 -7.23 10.38 -8.39
C VAL A 31 -7.36 8.86 -8.35
N ASN A 32 -7.78 8.28 -9.47
CA ASN A 32 -7.70 6.85 -9.78
C ASN A 32 -8.45 5.92 -8.80
N LYS A 33 -9.78 6.05 -8.77
CA LYS A 33 -10.71 5.30 -7.87
C LYS A 33 -10.49 3.78 -7.86
N GLN A 34 -10.07 3.19 -8.98
CA GLN A 34 -9.74 1.76 -9.06
C GLN A 34 -8.50 1.41 -8.22
N ALA A 35 -7.43 2.20 -8.33
CA ALA A 35 -6.20 1.97 -7.57
C ALA A 35 -6.42 2.17 -6.06
N ILE A 36 -7.28 3.12 -5.68
CA ILE A 36 -7.72 3.33 -4.29
C ILE A 36 -8.46 2.09 -3.77
N ALA A 37 -9.40 1.54 -4.57
CA ALA A 37 -10.16 0.36 -4.18
C ALA A 37 -9.24 -0.87 -3.98
N ILE A 38 -8.27 -1.07 -4.88
CA ILE A 38 -7.28 -2.15 -4.73
C ILE A 38 -6.45 -1.95 -3.46
N LEU A 39 -5.95 -0.74 -3.20
CA LEU A 39 -5.18 -0.46 -1.98
C LEU A 39 -6.00 -0.73 -0.71
N GLN A 40 -7.27 -0.33 -0.67
CA GLN A 40 -8.18 -0.61 0.45
C GLN A 40 -8.37 -2.11 0.65
N GLU A 41 -8.60 -2.89 -0.42
CA GLU A 41 -8.75 -4.34 -0.34
C GLU A 41 -7.51 -5.02 0.26
N GLN A 42 -6.31 -4.57 -0.10
CA GLN A 42 -5.07 -5.11 0.45
C GLN A 42 -4.88 -4.78 1.94
N ILE A 43 -5.30 -3.58 2.35
CA ILE A 43 -5.33 -3.20 3.77
C ILE A 43 -6.30 -4.11 4.54
N ASP A 44 -7.52 -4.28 4.03
CA ASP A 44 -8.55 -5.09 4.67
C ASP A 44 -8.14 -6.57 4.75
N PHE A 45 -7.48 -7.07 3.71
CA PHE A 45 -6.91 -8.42 3.69
C PHE A 45 -5.82 -8.60 4.74
N ALA A 46 -4.84 -7.69 4.78
CA ALA A 46 -3.78 -7.72 5.80
C ALA A 46 -4.38 -7.63 7.21
N ASP A 47 -5.43 -6.83 7.38
CA ASP A 47 -6.14 -6.68 8.63
C ASP A 47 -6.81 -7.98 9.09
N LYS A 48 -7.54 -8.63 8.19
CA LYS A 48 -8.19 -9.90 8.43
C LYS A 48 -7.20 -11.03 8.73
N GLU A 49 -6.09 -11.09 8.01
CA GLU A 49 -5.11 -12.17 8.19
C GLU A 49 -4.26 -11.99 9.45
N SER A 50 -3.89 -10.77 9.84
CA SER A 50 -3.12 -10.59 11.08
C SER A 50 -3.92 -10.92 12.34
N ALA A 51 -5.26 -10.91 12.27
CA ALA A 51 -6.07 -11.37 13.40
C ALA A 51 -5.81 -12.86 13.71
N LYS A 52 -5.24 -13.60 12.75
CA LYS A 52 -4.88 -15.01 12.87
C LYS A 52 -3.40 -15.25 13.20
N TRP A 53 -2.52 -14.27 12.91
CA TRP A 53 -1.06 -14.41 13.05
C TRP A 53 -0.48 -13.13 13.68
N THR A 54 0.05 -13.26 14.90
CA THR A 54 0.32 -12.14 15.82
C THR A 54 1.57 -11.31 15.53
N ASP A 55 2.39 -11.67 14.53
CA ASP A 55 3.67 -11.00 14.28
C ASP A 55 3.75 -10.46 12.85
N LEU A 56 3.79 -9.12 12.75
CA LEU A 56 3.93 -8.31 11.54
C LEU A 56 2.79 -8.39 10.50
N ARG A 57 1.83 -7.48 10.66
CA ARG A 57 0.85 -7.10 9.63
C ARG A 57 1.58 -6.29 8.55
N LEU A 58 1.87 -6.89 7.39
CA LEU A 58 2.37 -6.19 6.20
C LEU A 58 1.27 -6.14 5.13
N VAL A 59 1.21 -5.04 4.38
CA VAL A 59 0.28 -4.86 3.26
C VAL A 59 1.04 -5.09 1.95
N PHE A 60 0.53 -5.99 1.13
CA PHE A 60 1.06 -6.27 -0.20
C PHE A 60 0.32 -5.40 -1.21
N VAL A 61 1.02 -4.47 -1.86
CA VAL A 61 0.41 -3.56 -2.83
C VAL A 61 1.02 -3.80 -4.21
N PRO A 62 0.23 -3.95 -5.29
CA PRO A 62 0.78 -4.01 -6.64
C PRO A 62 1.61 -2.77 -6.96
N LEU A 63 2.75 -2.97 -7.62
CA LEU A 63 3.68 -1.89 -7.96
C LEU A 63 2.98 -0.81 -8.83
N GLU A 64 2.13 -1.23 -9.76
CA GLU A 64 1.36 -0.35 -10.63
C GLU A 64 0.40 0.54 -9.83
N VAL A 65 -0.23 -0.01 -8.78
CA VAL A 65 -1.10 0.77 -7.90
C VAL A 65 -0.29 1.85 -7.19
N CYS A 66 0.90 1.53 -6.69
CA CYS A 66 1.78 2.53 -6.09
C CYS A 66 2.26 3.58 -7.10
N LYS A 67 2.58 3.19 -8.35
CA LYS A 67 2.95 4.14 -9.42
C LYS A 67 1.81 5.06 -9.80
N MET A 68 0.57 4.57 -9.79
CA MET A 68 -0.63 5.36 -10.05
C MET A 68 -0.97 6.33 -8.92
N LEU A 69 -0.85 5.87 -7.67
CA LEU A 69 -1.24 6.65 -6.48
C LEU A 69 -0.14 7.62 -6.04
N LEU A 70 1.14 7.29 -6.26
CA LEU A 70 2.30 8.05 -5.78
C LEU A 70 3.39 8.22 -6.87
N PRO A 71 3.06 8.70 -8.08
CA PRO A 71 3.98 8.74 -9.20
C PRO A 71 5.30 9.46 -8.89
N GLU A 72 5.25 10.58 -8.15
CA GLU A 72 6.44 11.36 -7.77
C GLU A 72 7.38 10.61 -6.82
N LYS A 73 6.84 9.76 -5.93
CA LYS A 73 7.65 8.98 -4.98
C LYS A 73 8.23 7.71 -5.61
N MET A 74 7.67 7.29 -6.74
CA MET A 74 8.03 6.06 -7.46
C MET A 74 8.98 6.29 -8.65
N LYS A 75 9.37 7.54 -8.97
CA LYS A 75 10.24 7.87 -10.12
C LYS A 75 11.60 7.16 -10.14
N ASN A 76 12.09 6.73 -8.97
CA ASN A 76 13.43 6.16 -8.79
C ASN A 76 13.40 4.71 -8.25
N ILE A 77 12.22 4.08 -8.24
CA ILE A 77 12.02 2.67 -7.87
C ILE A 77 11.69 1.90 -9.14
#